data_AF-A0A0Q5YJQ8-F1
#
_entry.id   AF-A0A0Q5YJQ8-F1
#
_cell.length_a   1.000
_cell.length_b   1.000
_cell.length_c   1.000
_cell.angle_alpha   90.00
_cell.angle_beta   90.00
_cell.angle_gamma   90.00
#
_symmetry.space_group_name_H-M   'P 1'
#
loop_
_entity.id
_entity.type
_entity.pdbx_description
1 polymer ?
#
loop_
_entity_poly.entity_id
_entity_poly.type
_entity_poly.pdbx_seq_one_letter_code
_entity_poly.pdbx_strand_id
1 'polypeptide(L)'
;MTEIRVPTLGESVTEATIGRWFKKAGDPVAVDEPLVELETDKVTIEVPAPSAGTLSEIIAADGATVAVGALLGQITEGAGAAKPAAAPAKPAAAPAPAAAAPAAAAAAPKAPPADAPLAPSVRKLSAETGIDASTVPGSGKDGRVTKGDMLAAIERAASAPTPVNQPAAAVQVRAPSPADDAAREERVKMTRLRQTIARRLKDVQNTAAMLTTFNEVDMTNVMALRAHYKDAFEKKHGAKLGFMGFFTKAVVQALKDIPAVNAEIDGTDLIYKNYYHIGVAVGTDKGLVVPVVRDCDHKSISDIEKSIADFGRRARDGQLKIDEMQGGTFTLTNGGIYGSLMSTPILNAPQSGILGMHKIQERPMVVGGKIEVRPMMYLALSYDHRVIDGKEAVTFLVRVKESLEDPARLVLDL
;
A
#
# COMPACT_ATOMS: atom_id res chain seq x y z
N MET A 1 -3.06 -35.24 22.49
CA MET A 1 -2.15 -34.25 21.90
C MET A 1 -2.84 -32.91 22.03
N THR A 2 -2.16 -31.95 22.63
CA THR A 2 -2.70 -30.63 22.94
C THR A 2 -2.19 -29.66 21.89
N GLU A 3 -3.10 -28.99 21.20
CA GLU A 3 -2.77 -28.05 20.14
C GLU A 3 -2.26 -26.72 20.70
N ILE A 4 -1.16 -26.22 20.14
CA ILE A 4 -0.67 -24.86 20.41
C ILE A 4 -1.20 -23.98 19.28
N ARG A 5 -2.07 -23.02 19.59
CA ARG A 5 -2.63 -22.09 18.61
C ARG A 5 -2.19 -20.66 18.88
N VAL A 6 -2.20 -19.82 17.84
CA VAL A 6 -1.98 -18.38 17.96
C VAL A 6 -3.09 -17.77 18.83
N PRO A 7 -2.77 -17.14 19.99
CA PRO A 7 -3.76 -16.53 20.86
C PRO A 7 -4.39 -15.30 20.19
N THR A 8 -5.45 -14.74 20.79
CA THR A 8 -6.04 -13.47 20.31
C THR A 8 -5.04 -12.33 20.53
N LEU A 9 -4.67 -11.61 19.47
CA LEU A 9 -3.59 -10.61 19.47
C LEU A 9 -4.11 -9.15 19.64
N GLY A 10 -5.30 -8.98 20.21
CA GLY A 10 -6.00 -7.70 20.33
C GLY A 10 -7.03 -7.48 19.20
N GLU A 11 -8.02 -6.61 19.44
CA GLU A 11 -9.22 -6.46 18.59
C GLU A 11 -8.95 -6.03 17.13
N SER A 12 -7.73 -5.57 16.81
CA SER A 12 -7.36 -5.09 15.47
C SER A 12 -6.20 -5.84 14.81
N VAL A 13 -5.73 -6.95 15.38
CA VAL A 13 -4.57 -7.71 14.86
C VAL A 13 -5.04 -9.06 14.32
N THR A 14 -4.94 -9.26 13.01
CA THR A 14 -5.43 -10.47 12.32
C THR A 14 -4.34 -11.51 12.02
N GLU A 15 -3.06 -11.11 12.13
CA GLU A 15 -1.90 -11.96 11.84
C GLU A 15 -0.70 -11.62 12.75
N ALA A 16 0.16 -12.61 13.03
CA ALA A 16 1.45 -12.46 13.70
C ALA A 16 2.55 -13.20 12.95
N THR A 17 3.80 -12.80 13.16
CA THR A 17 4.96 -13.54 12.66
C THR A 17 5.66 -14.24 13.81
N ILE A 18 6.10 -15.47 13.59
CA ILE A 18 6.91 -16.21 14.55
C ILE A 18 8.30 -15.58 14.61
N GLY A 19 8.64 -14.95 15.73
CA GLY A 19 9.95 -14.36 15.99
C GLY A 19 11.00 -15.44 16.22
N ARG A 20 10.83 -16.21 17.30
CA ARG A 20 11.76 -17.28 17.67
C ARG A 20 11.08 -18.35 18.51
N TRP A 21 11.34 -19.62 18.18
CA TRP A 21 11.03 -20.75 19.07
C TRP A 21 12.08 -20.89 20.20
N PHE A 22 11.60 -20.99 21.44
CA PHE A 22 12.45 -21.23 22.62
C PHE A 22 12.71 -22.71 22.88
N LYS A 23 11.89 -23.59 22.30
CA LYS A 23 11.94 -25.05 22.45
C LYS A 23 11.94 -25.73 21.09
N LYS A 24 12.66 -26.85 20.96
CA LYS A 24 12.70 -27.66 19.74
C LYS A 24 11.72 -28.82 19.85
N ALA A 25 11.29 -29.35 18.70
CA ALA A 25 10.53 -30.60 18.67
C ALA A 25 11.32 -31.70 19.39
N GLY A 26 10.71 -32.31 20.41
CA GLY A 26 11.29 -33.30 21.31
C GLY A 26 11.63 -32.78 22.71
N ASP A 27 11.57 -31.46 22.95
CA ASP A 27 11.91 -30.89 24.27
C ASP A 27 10.74 -31.00 25.27
N PRO A 28 11.03 -31.26 26.56
CA PRO A 28 10.02 -31.21 27.61
C PRO A 28 9.60 -29.76 27.90
N VAL A 29 8.30 -29.58 28.10
CA VAL A 29 7.64 -28.29 28.35
C VAL A 29 6.73 -28.41 29.58
N ALA A 30 6.83 -27.46 30.50
CA ALA A 30 5.94 -27.34 31.65
C ALA A 30 4.70 -26.49 31.30
N VAL A 31 3.60 -26.64 32.06
CA VAL A 31 2.44 -25.74 31.93
C VAL A 31 2.89 -24.29 32.16
N ASP A 32 2.39 -23.36 31.35
CA ASP A 32 2.70 -21.93 31.39
C ASP A 32 4.15 -21.53 31.04
N GLU A 33 4.96 -22.47 30.51
CA GLU A 33 6.31 -22.17 30.04
C GLU A 33 6.30 -21.52 28.64
N PRO A 34 7.05 -20.43 28.37
CA PRO A 34 7.06 -19.76 27.06
C PRO A 34 7.68 -20.65 25.98
N LEU A 35 6.90 -20.92 24.91
CA LEU A 35 7.30 -21.83 23.83
C LEU A 35 7.83 -21.10 22.60
N VAL A 36 7.16 -20.01 22.23
CA VAL A 36 7.42 -19.28 21.00
C VAL A 36 7.07 -17.80 21.18
N GLU A 37 7.93 -16.97 20.61
CA GLU A 37 7.76 -15.52 20.56
C GLU A 37 7.01 -15.14 19.27
N LEU A 38 5.90 -14.43 19.40
CA LEU A 38 5.14 -13.89 18.28
C LEU A 38 5.37 -12.38 18.19
N GLU A 39 5.84 -11.93 17.05
CA GLU A 39 6.03 -10.52 16.72
C GLU A 39 4.82 -10.01 15.92
N THR A 40 4.13 -9.02 16.46
CA THR A 40 3.10 -8.25 15.76
C THR A 40 3.65 -6.91 15.29
N ASP A 41 2.83 -6.10 14.61
CA ASP A 41 3.18 -4.77 14.15
C ASP A 41 3.51 -3.79 15.29
N LYS A 42 3.08 -4.09 16.53
CA LYS A 42 3.22 -3.18 17.68
C LYS A 42 3.84 -3.76 18.95
N VAL A 43 3.73 -5.06 19.20
CA VAL A 43 4.22 -5.69 20.44
C VAL A 43 4.70 -7.11 20.15
N THR A 44 5.70 -7.55 20.92
CA THR A 44 6.12 -8.95 20.94
C THR A 44 5.45 -9.68 22.10
N ILE A 45 4.80 -10.80 21.81
CA ILE A 45 3.98 -11.56 22.75
C ILE A 45 4.49 -12.99 22.80
N GLU A 46 4.76 -13.49 24.00
CA GLU A 46 5.16 -14.88 24.22
C GLU A 46 3.93 -15.76 24.34
N VAL A 47 3.93 -16.91 23.65
CA VAL A 47 2.86 -17.91 23.75
C VAL A 47 3.27 -18.96 24.78
N PRO A 48 2.57 -19.06 25.93
CA PRO A 48 2.84 -20.07 26.94
C PRO A 48 2.31 -21.45 26.52
N ALA A 49 2.88 -22.50 27.11
CA ALA A 49 2.46 -23.87 26.89
C ALA A 49 1.08 -24.17 27.54
N PRO A 50 0.08 -24.64 26.78
CA PRO A 50 -1.25 -24.94 27.32
C PRO A 50 -1.30 -26.18 28.22
N SER A 51 -0.32 -27.09 28.13
CA SER A 51 -0.19 -28.24 29.05
C SER A 51 1.25 -28.75 29.15
N ALA A 52 1.55 -29.51 30.22
CA ALA A 52 2.86 -30.12 30.43
C ALA A 52 3.02 -31.40 29.59
N GLY A 53 4.16 -31.53 28.93
CA GLY A 53 4.44 -32.69 28.09
C GLY A 53 5.71 -32.51 27.26
N THR A 54 5.75 -33.13 26.09
CA THR A 54 6.85 -32.99 25.13
C THR A 54 6.33 -32.33 23.86
N LEU A 55 7.04 -31.31 23.35
CA LEU A 55 6.70 -30.64 22.08
C LEU A 55 6.90 -31.63 20.92
N SER A 56 5.83 -32.12 20.29
CA SER A 56 5.94 -33.21 19.31
C SER A 56 6.36 -32.75 17.93
N GLU A 57 5.75 -31.68 17.42
CA GLU A 57 6.02 -31.17 16.07
C GLU A 57 5.75 -29.65 15.99
N ILE A 58 6.62 -28.95 15.27
CA ILE A 58 6.49 -27.52 14.95
C ILE A 58 5.97 -27.43 13.52
N ILE A 59 4.75 -26.90 13.35
CA ILE A 59 4.07 -26.82 12.05
C ILE A 59 4.40 -25.48 11.37
N ALA A 60 4.63 -24.43 12.16
CA ALA A 60 5.01 -23.12 11.66
C ALA A 60 6.43 -22.76 12.13
N ALA A 61 7.37 -22.67 11.18
CA ALA A 61 8.78 -22.41 11.44
C ALA A 61 9.08 -20.95 11.78
N ASP A 62 10.28 -20.69 12.31
CA ASP A 62 10.78 -19.32 12.59
C ASP A 62 10.64 -18.43 11.34
N GLY A 63 10.04 -17.25 11.52
CA GLY A 63 9.81 -16.27 10.45
C GLY A 63 8.55 -16.50 9.60
N ALA A 64 7.74 -17.52 9.88
CA ALA A 64 6.46 -17.73 9.22
C ALA A 64 5.36 -16.79 9.74
N THR A 65 4.50 -16.29 8.85
CA THR A 65 3.32 -15.48 9.19
C THR A 65 2.11 -16.39 9.41
N VAL A 66 1.43 -16.22 10.53
CA VAL A 66 0.33 -17.06 11.00
C VAL A 66 -0.87 -16.19 11.38
N ALA A 67 -2.08 -16.60 10.96
CA ALA A 67 -3.32 -15.92 11.32
C ALA A 67 -3.72 -16.22 12.78
N VAL A 68 -4.55 -15.36 13.38
CA VAL A 68 -5.12 -15.61 14.71
C VAL A 68 -5.87 -16.96 14.70
N GLY A 69 -5.59 -17.82 15.69
CA GLY A 69 -6.14 -19.17 15.80
C GLY A 69 -5.45 -20.24 14.94
N ALA A 70 -4.42 -19.89 14.17
CA ALA A 70 -3.64 -20.87 13.41
C ALA A 70 -2.84 -21.81 14.32
N LEU A 71 -2.66 -23.05 13.87
CA LEU A 71 -1.94 -24.10 14.60
C LEU A 71 -0.42 -23.88 14.48
N LEU A 72 0.25 -23.70 15.62
CA LEU A 72 1.70 -23.48 15.72
C LEU A 72 2.46 -24.80 15.87
N GLY A 73 1.91 -25.74 16.65
CA GLY A 73 2.50 -27.03 16.94
C GLY A 73 1.63 -27.88 17.85
N GLN A 74 2.12 -29.04 18.26
CA GLN A 74 1.40 -29.96 19.14
C GLN A 74 2.26 -30.41 20.32
N ILE A 75 1.64 -30.63 21.48
CA ILE A 75 2.25 -31.17 22.70
C ILE A 75 1.67 -32.57 22.95
N THR A 76 2.54 -33.54 23.23
CA THR A 76 2.11 -34.85 23.72
C THR A 76 2.17 -34.85 25.24
N GLU A 77 1.02 -34.98 25.90
CA GLU A 77 0.94 -35.03 27.36
C GLU A 77 1.55 -36.32 27.89
N GLY A 78 2.53 -36.18 28.78
CA GLY A 78 3.26 -37.28 29.38
C GLY A 78 4.31 -36.77 30.37
N ALA A 79 4.28 -37.30 31.60
CA ALA A 79 5.22 -36.97 32.66
C ALA A 79 6.67 -37.23 32.22
N GLY A 80 7.55 -36.27 32.49
CA GLY A 80 8.93 -36.27 32.00
C GLY A 80 9.87 -37.31 32.61
N ALA A 81 10.98 -37.47 31.89
CA ALA A 81 12.29 -38.07 32.21
C ALA A 81 12.51 -39.58 31.91
N ALA A 82 13.26 -39.87 30.84
CA ALA A 82 14.60 -40.49 30.91
C ALA A 82 15.26 -40.66 29.51
N LYS A 83 16.59 -40.49 29.48
CA LYS A 83 17.53 -40.55 28.33
C LYS A 83 17.99 -42.04 28.07
N PRO A 84 18.92 -42.36 27.14
CA PRO A 84 18.72 -43.26 26.00
C PRO A 84 19.47 -44.62 26.10
N ALA A 85 18.99 -45.68 25.41
CA ALA A 85 19.87 -46.77 24.93
C ALA A 85 19.17 -47.75 23.94
N ALA A 86 19.88 -47.98 22.82
CA ALA A 86 20.10 -49.23 22.07
C ALA A 86 18.93 -50.04 21.45
N ALA A 87 19.05 -50.26 20.14
CA ALA A 87 18.46 -51.38 19.38
C ALA A 87 19.02 -52.74 19.86
N PRO A 88 18.33 -53.90 19.68
CA PRO A 88 18.26 -54.55 18.34
C PRO A 88 17.02 -55.43 18.01
N ALA A 89 16.88 -55.66 16.70
CA ALA A 89 16.42 -56.87 15.97
C ALA A 89 14.93 -57.34 15.90
N LYS A 90 14.53 -57.58 14.63
CA LYS A 90 13.41 -58.37 14.04
C LYS A 90 13.21 -59.76 14.70
N PRO A 91 12.03 -60.44 14.62
CA PRO A 91 11.49 -60.98 13.34
C PRO A 91 9.94 -61.11 13.17
N ALA A 92 9.55 -61.21 11.87
CA ALA A 92 8.50 -62.03 11.22
C ALA A 92 6.97 -61.99 11.59
N ALA A 93 6.21 -61.53 10.57
CA ALA A 93 5.06 -62.18 9.87
C ALA A 93 3.74 -62.60 10.57
N ALA A 94 2.66 -61.90 10.16
CA ALA A 94 1.31 -62.35 9.69
C ALA A 94 0.39 -63.18 10.62
N PRO A 95 -0.94 -62.92 10.65
CA PRO A 95 -1.82 -63.13 9.49
C PRO A 95 -2.92 -62.08 9.23
N ALA A 96 -3.51 -62.22 8.04
CA ALA A 96 -4.53 -61.39 7.39
C ALA A 96 -5.94 -61.46 8.02
N PRO A 97 -6.81 -60.50 7.64
CA PRO A 97 -8.18 -60.85 7.24
C PRO A 97 -8.47 -60.52 5.77
N ALA A 98 -9.34 -61.34 5.20
CA ALA A 98 -9.64 -61.46 3.78
C ALA A 98 -10.62 -60.41 3.22
N ALA A 99 -10.45 -60.23 1.91
CA ALA A 99 -11.27 -59.60 0.88
C ALA A 99 -12.78 -59.44 1.11
N ALA A 100 -13.26 -58.24 0.79
CA ALA A 100 -14.58 -57.99 0.23
C ALA A 100 -14.42 -57.35 -1.17
N ALA A 101 -15.24 -57.80 -2.12
CA ALA A 101 -15.13 -57.59 -3.55
C ALA A 101 -15.31 -56.12 -4.02
N PRO A 102 -14.76 -55.74 -5.18
CA PRO A 102 -14.92 -54.39 -5.73
C PRO A 102 -16.32 -54.20 -6.32
N ALA A 103 -17.11 -53.31 -5.73
CA ALA A 103 -18.33 -52.80 -6.33
C ALA A 103 -17.99 -51.81 -7.46
N ALA A 104 -18.72 -51.96 -8.56
CA ALA A 104 -18.48 -51.36 -9.86
C ALA A 104 -18.29 -49.84 -9.85
N ALA A 105 -17.30 -49.40 -10.64
CA ALA A 105 -17.13 -48.02 -11.06
C ALA A 105 -18.42 -47.52 -11.73
N ALA A 106 -19.09 -46.54 -11.10
CA ALA A 106 -20.14 -45.78 -11.73
C ALA A 106 -19.54 -44.93 -12.86
N ALA A 107 -20.12 -45.08 -14.04
CA ALA A 107 -19.68 -44.48 -15.29
C ALA A 107 -19.65 -42.94 -15.22
N ALA A 108 -18.62 -42.37 -15.84
CA ALA A 108 -18.50 -40.96 -16.16
C ALA A 108 -19.74 -40.45 -16.95
N PRO A 109 -20.24 -39.22 -16.68
CA PRO A 109 -21.29 -38.64 -17.50
C PRO A 109 -20.76 -38.39 -18.91
N LYS A 110 -21.45 -38.95 -19.90
CA LYS A 110 -21.20 -38.77 -21.33
C LYS A 110 -21.41 -37.28 -21.68
N ALA A 111 -20.38 -36.65 -22.22
CA ALA A 111 -20.52 -35.35 -22.89
C ALA A 111 -21.50 -35.46 -24.07
N PRO A 112 -22.37 -34.46 -24.31
CA PRO A 112 -23.24 -34.46 -25.47
C PRO A 112 -22.43 -34.23 -26.76
N PRO A 113 -22.90 -34.72 -27.92
CA PRO A 113 -22.23 -34.49 -29.20
C PRO A 113 -22.24 -33.00 -29.56
N ALA A 114 -21.09 -32.51 -30.04
CA ALA A 114 -20.77 -31.10 -30.27
C ALA A 114 -21.56 -30.40 -31.42
N ASP A 115 -22.63 -30.99 -31.96
CA ASP A 115 -23.30 -30.50 -33.18
C ASP A 115 -24.85 -30.53 -33.13
N ALA A 116 -25.46 -30.36 -31.95
CA ALA A 116 -26.90 -30.12 -31.86
C ALA A 116 -27.21 -28.60 -31.86
N PRO A 117 -28.11 -28.09 -32.73
CA PRO A 117 -28.41 -26.66 -32.78
C PRO A 117 -29.02 -26.17 -31.46
N LEU A 118 -28.31 -25.26 -30.79
CA LEU A 118 -28.74 -24.62 -29.55
C LEU A 118 -30.01 -23.78 -29.76
N ALA A 119 -30.93 -23.83 -28.80
CA ALA A 119 -32.09 -22.95 -28.78
C ALA A 119 -31.66 -21.47 -28.76
N PRO A 120 -32.36 -20.56 -29.47
CA PRO A 120 -31.97 -19.14 -29.57
C PRO A 120 -31.77 -18.45 -28.21
N SER A 121 -32.55 -18.84 -27.20
CA SER A 121 -32.45 -18.32 -25.83
C SER A 121 -31.17 -18.73 -25.11
N VAL A 122 -30.64 -19.93 -25.38
CA VAL A 122 -29.40 -20.45 -24.79
C VAL A 122 -28.18 -19.80 -25.45
N ARG A 123 -28.22 -19.60 -26.79
CA ARG A 123 -27.19 -18.84 -27.51
C ARG A 123 -27.08 -17.40 -27.03
N LYS A 124 -28.23 -16.74 -26.84
CA LYS A 124 -28.27 -15.36 -26.33
C LYS A 124 -27.68 -15.27 -24.92
N LEU A 125 -28.10 -16.15 -24.00
CA LEU A 125 -27.58 -16.16 -22.63
C LEU A 125 -26.09 -16.52 -22.55
N SER A 126 -25.61 -17.44 -23.39
CA SER A 126 -24.18 -17.80 -23.46
C SER A 126 -23.33 -16.63 -23.97
N ALA A 127 -23.80 -15.90 -24.99
CA ALA A 127 -23.11 -14.72 -25.50
C ALA A 127 -23.12 -13.54 -24.51
N GLU A 128 -24.21 -13.35 -23.75
CA GLU A 128 -24.35 -12.24 -22.80
C GLU A 128 -23.59 -12.47 -21.48
N THR A 129 -23.46 -13.73 -21.04
CA THR A 129 -22.82 -14.06 -19.75
C THR A 129 -21.42 -14.62 -19.87
N GLY A 130 -20.97 -14.93 -21.09
CA GLY A 130 -19.67 -15.56 -21.35
C GLY A 130 -19.57 -17.02 -20.90
N ILE A 131 -20.66 -17.61 -20.37
CA ILE A 131 -20.72 -19.02 -19.96
C ILE A 131 -20.93 -19.87 -21.21
N ASP A 132 -19.98 -20.76 -21.50
CA ASP A 132 -20.09 -21.69 -22.62
C ASP A 132 -21.17 -22.73 -22.34
N ALA A 133 -22.23 -22.73 -23.17
CA ALA A 133 -23.32 -23.68 -23.08
C ALA A 133 -22.87 -25.15 -23.21
N SER A 134 -21.72 -25.43 -23.84
CA SER A 134 -21.18 -26.79 -23.93
C SER A 134 -20.75 -27.38 -22.58
N THR A 135 -20.46 -26.51 -21.60
CA THR A 135 -19.98 -26.87 -20.26
C THR A 135 -21.10 -27.01 -19.23
N VAL A 136 -22.33 -26.68 -19.61
CA VAL A 136 -23.51 -26.71 -18.74
C VAL A 136 -24.23 -28.06 -18.92
N PRO A 137 -24.47 -28.83 -17.84
CA PRO A 137 -25.27 -30.04 -17.92
C PRO A 137 -26.69 -29.74 -18.43
N GLY A 138 -27.09 -30.34 -19.54
CA GLY A 138 -28.39 -30.08 -20.17
C GLY A 138 -29.49 -31.03 -19.70
N SER A 139 -30.59 -30.49 -19.17
CA SER A 139 -31.74 -31.28 -18.69
C SER A 139 -32.82 -31.50 -19.77
N GLY A 140 -32.62 -30.98 -20.98
CA GLY A 140 -33.58 -31.04 -22.07
C GLY A 140 -33.61 -32.40 -22.78
N LYS A 141 -34.62 -32.57 -23.66
CA LYS A 141 -34.74 -33.78 -24.50
C LYS A 141 -33.44 -34.01 -25.29
N ASP A 142 -32.95 -35.24 -25.26
CA ASP A 142 -31.65 -35.66 -25.83
C ASP A 142 -30.41 -35.01 -25.16
N GLY A 143 -30.52 -34.56 -23.91
CA GLY A 143 -29.40 -33.97 -23.15
C GLY A 143 -29.08 -32.52 -23.55
N ARG A 144 -30.02 -31.82 -24.20
CA ARG A 144 -29.83 -30.43 -24.65
C ARG A 144 -29.90 -29.46 -23.48
N VAL A 145 -29.04 -28.45 -23.53
CA VAL A 145 -29.07 -27.35 -22.56
C VAL A 145 -30.30 -26.49 -22.78
N THR A 146 -31.05 -26.26 -21.71
CA THR A 146 -32.25 -25.42 -21.72
C THR A 146 -31.95 -24.03 -21.15
N LYS A 147 -32.90 -23.10 -21.31
CA LYS A 147 -32.81 -21.77 -20.68
C LYS A 147 -32.69 -21.87 -19.15
N GLY A 148 -33.38 -22.84 -18.54
CA GLY A 148 -33.33 -23.08 -17.09
C GLY A 148 -31.94 -23.52 -16.63
N ASP A 149 -31.27 -24.38 -17.40
CA ASP A 149 -29.92 -24.87 -17.09
C ASP A 149 -28.88 -23.74 -17.15
N MET A 150 -28.99 -22.84 -18.13
CA MET A 150 -28.13 -21.65 -18.23
C MET A 150 -28.33 -20.71 -17.05
N LEU A 151 -29.58 -20.45 -16.65
CA LEU A 151 -29.88 -19.58 -15.51
C LEU A 151 -29.36 -20.19 -14.20
N ALA A 152 -29.52 -21.51 -14.01
CA ALA A 152 -28.97 -22.22 -12.87
C ALA A 152 -27.42 -22.22 -12.87
N ALA A 153 -26.78 -22.27 -14.03
CA ALA A 153 -25.33 -22.14 -14.15
C ALA A 153 -24.84 -20.72 -13.80
N ILE A 154 -25.59 -19.69 -14.21
CA ILE A 154 -25.32 -18.29 -13.87
C ILE A 154 -25.44 -18.07 -12.35
N GLU A 155 -26.51 -18.55 -11.73
CA GLU A 155 -26.70 -18.44 -10.27
C GLU A 155 -25.62 -19.20 -9.49
N ARG A 156 -25.20 -20.37 -10.01
CA ARG A 156 -24.13 -21.17 -9.39
C ARG A 156 -22.75 -20.51 -9.55
N ALA A 157 -22.50 -19.82 -10.67
CA ALA A 157 -21.30 -19.02 -10.87
C ALA A 157 -21.28 -17.76 -9.99
N ALA A 158 -22.44 -17.13 -9.75
CA ALA A 158 -22.58 -15.99 -8.85
C ALA A 158 -22.48 -16.36 -7.36
N SER A 159 -22.78 -17.62 -7.01
CA SER A 159 -22.76 -18.13 -5.63
C SER A 159 -21.50 -18.93 -5.29
N ALA A 160 -20.61 -19.16 -6.26
CA ALA A 160 -19.33 -19.81 -6.01
C ALA A 160 -18.37 -18.80 -5.35
N PRO A 161 -17.75 -19.13 -4.19
CA PRO A 161 -16.68 -18.30 -3.66
C PRO A 161 -15.59 -18.21 -4.71
N THR A 162 -15.23 -16.98 -5.08
CA THR A 162 -14.17 -16.69 -6.05
C THR A 162 -12.94 -17.52 -5.66
N PRO A 163 -12.43 -18.42 -6.51
CA PRO A 163 -11.22 -19.14 -6.21
C PRO A 163 -10.09 -18.10 -6.10
N VAL A 164 -9.63 -17.84 -4.88
CA VAL A 164 -8.40 -17.07 -4.59
C VAL A 164 -7.15 -17.88 -4.97
N ASN A 165 -7.29 -18.79 -5.93
CA ASN A 165 -6.27 -19.71 -6.40
C ASN A 165 -5.83 -19.35 -7.83
N GLN A 166 -5.84 -18.05 -8.16
CA GLN A 166 -4.70 -17.59 -8.97
C GLN A 166 -3.50 -17.69 -8.05
N PRO A 167 -2.44 -18.45 -8.40
CA PRO A 167 -1.20 -18.35 -7.65
C PRO A 167 -0.83 -16.87 -7.63
N ALA A 168 -0.81 -16.27 -6.43
CA ALA A 168 -0.20 -14.96 -6.25
C ALA A 168 1.14 -15.05 -6.98
N ALA A 169 1.31 -14.21 -8.02
CA ALA A 169 2.44 -14.31 -8.94
C ALA A 169 3.69 -14.56 -8.10
N ALA A 170 4.27 -15.77 -8.24
CA ALA A 170 5.37 -16.19 -7.39
C ALA A 170 6.41 -15.08 -7.45
N VAL A 171 6.77 -14.53 -6.28
CA VAL A 171 7.77 -13.47 -6.18
C VAL A 171 8.96 -13.95 -6.99
N GLN A 172 9.19 -13.31 -8.14
CA GLN A 172 10.22 -13.79 -9.06
C GLN A 172 11.57 -13.52 -8.41
N VAL A 173 12.08 -14.53 -7.70
CA VAL A 173 13.42 -14.49 -7.15
C VAL A 173 14.36 -14.67 -8.33
N ARG A 174 15.14 -13.63 -8.63
CA ARG A 174 16.19 -13.67 -9.66
C ARG A 174 17.07 -14.92 -9.43
N ALA A 175 17.34 -15.66 -10.50
CA ALA A 175 18.25 -16.81 -10.46
C ALA A 175 19.64 -16.40 -9.91
N PRO A 176 20.38 -17.31 -9.24
CA PRO A 176 21.73 -17.01 -8.76
C PRO A 176 22.63 -16.54 -9.91
N SER A 177 23.48 -15.57 -9.63
CA SER A 177 24.48 -15.08 -10.58
C SER A 177 25.63 -16.09 -10.70
N PRO A 178 26.37 -16.11 -11.84
CA PRO A 178 27.60 -16.90 -11.96
C PRO A 178 28.58 -16.59 -10.82
N ALA A 179 29.41 -17.56 -10.42
CA ALA A 179 30.27 -17.45 -9.22
C ALA A 179 31.18 -16.20 -9.23
N ASP A 180 31.73 -15.85 -10.40
CA ASP A 180 32.58 -14.67 -10.60
C ASP A 180 31.83 -13.34 -10.37
N ASP A 181 30.52 -13.31 -10.64
CA ASP A 181 29.66 -12.16 -10.41
C ASP A 181 29.12 -12.14 -8.98
N ALA A 182 28.72 -13.31 -8.46
CA ALA A 182 28.16 -13.45 -7.12
C ALA A 182 29.12 -12.96 -6.03
N ALA A 183 30.43 -13.15 -6.21
CA ALA A 183 31.45 -12.63 -5.28
C ALA A 183 31.52 -11.09 -5.23
N ARG A 184 30.95 -10.40 -6.23
CA ARG A 184 30.87 -8.93 -6.33
C ARG A 184 29.46 -8.39 -6.03
N GLU A 185 28.50 -9.27 -5.73
CA GLU A 185 27.14 -8.90 -5.34
C GLU A 185 27.01 -8.84 -3.81
N GLU A 186 26.44 -7.74 -3.30
CA GLU A 186 26.04 -7.65 -1.89
C GLU A 186 24.52 -7.82 -1.78
N ARG A 187 24.07 -8.83 -1.03
CA ARG A 187 22.64 -9.07 -0.77
C ARG A 187 22.25 -8.55 0.61
N VAL A 188 21.59 -7.40 0.64
CA VAL A 188 21.07 -6.80 1.88
C VAL A 188 19.58 -7.02 2.00
N LYS A 189 19.12 -7.63 3.10
CA LYS A 189 17.68 -7.79 3.39
C LYS A 189 17.05 -6.41 3.63
N MET A 190 15.94 -6.11 2.96
CA MET A 190 15.19 -4.87 3.23
C MET A 190 14.66 -4.87 4.67
N THR A 191 14.77 -3.73 5.34
CA THR A 191 14.12 -3.51 6.65
C THR A 191 12.60 -3.59 6.50
N ARG A 192 11.87 -3.95 7.58
CA ARG A 192 10.39 -3.99 7.58
C ARG A 192 9.79 -2.66 7.11
N LEU A 193 10.28 -1.54 7.63
CA LEU A 193 9.86 -0.20 7.22
C LEU A 193 9.99 0.02 5.70
N ARG A 194 11.13 -0.37 5.12
CA ARG A 194 11.35 -0.22 3.67
C ARG A 194 10.43 -1.13 2.86
N GLN A 195 10.14 -2.35 3.33
CA GLN A 195 9.17 -3.24 2.68
C GLN A 195 7.76 -2.66 2.70
N THR A 196 7.32 -2.09 3.83
CA THR A 196 6.01 -1.43 3.95
C THR A 196 5.89 -0.23 3.01
N ILE A 197 6.92 0.62 2.95
CA ILE A 197 6.97 1.77 2.02
C ILE A 197 6.90 1.28 0.57
N ALA A 198 7.69 0.26 0.21
CA ALA A 198 7.71 -0.28 -1.15
C ALA A 198 6.34 -0.84 -1.57
N ARG A 199 5.67 -1.59 -0.68
CA ARG A 199 4.31 -2.11 -0.92
C ARG A 199 3.33 -0.96 -1.14
N ARG A 200 3.28 0.02 -0.22
CA ARG A 200 2.38 1.18 -0.33
C ARG A 200 2.60 1.98 -1.61
N LEU A 201 3.85 2.28 -1.97
CA LEU A 201 4.15 3.02 -3.21
C LEU A 201 3.68 2.26 -4.45
N LYS A 202 3.86 0.93 -4.47
CA LYS A 202 3.40 0.11 -5.58
C LYS A 202 1.88 -0.01 -5.62
N ASP A 203 1.23 -0.11 -4.47
CA ASP A 203 -0.23 -0.13 -4.36
C ASP A 203 -0.84 1.17 -4.91
N VAL A 204 -0.26 2.33 -4.59
CA VAL A 204 -0.68 3.62 -5.19
C VAL A 204 -0.57 3.60 -6.71
N GLN A 205 0.55 3.13 -7.25
CA GLN A 205 0.73 3.05 -8.71
C GLN A 205 -0.23 2.06 -9.40
N ASN A 206 -0.62 0.99 -8.71
CA ASN A 206 -1.53 -0.01 -9.28
C ASN A 206 -2.99 0.41 -9.18
N THR A 207 -3.34 1.25 -8.20
CA THR A 207 -4.73 1.63 -7.91
C THR A 207 -5.11 2.98 -8.51
N ALA A 208 -4.23 3.98 -8.45
CA ALA A 208 -4.49 5.31 -8.99
C ALA A 208 -4.19 5.36 -10.50
N ALA A 209 -5.04 6.04 -11.26
CA ALA A 209 -4.75 6.38 -12.66
C ALA A 209 -3.87 7.64 -12.69
N MET A 210 -2.61 7.50 -12.26
CA MET A 210 -1.75 8.66 -11.99
C MET A 210 -1.19 9.27 -13.28
N LEU A 211 -1.49 10.55 -13.52
CA LEU A 211 -0.85 11.36 -14.55
C LEU A 211 -0.10 12.54 -13.92
N THR A 212 0.83 13.13 -14.66
CA THR A 212 1.54 14.35 -14.24
C THR A 212 1.47 15.40 -15.34
N THR A 213 1.14 16.64 -14.96
CA THR A 213 1.26 17.82 -15.83
C THR A 213 2.29 18.79 -15.27
N PHE A 214 2.89 19.61 -16.14
CA PHE A 214 4.02 20.47 -15.81
C PHE A 214 3.80 21.89 -16.30
N ASN A 215 4.20 22.86 -15.47
CA ASN A 215 4.33 24.27 -15.84
C ASN A 215 5.68 24.79 -15.36
N GLU A 216 6.18 25.83 -16.02
CA GLU A 216 7.24 26.68 -15.48
C GLU A 216 6.63 27.91 -14.81
N VAL A 217 7.26 28.40 -13.76
CA VAL A 217 6.85 29.59 -13.00
C VAL A 217 8.03 30.56 -12.88
N ASP A 218 7.79 31.84 -13.15
CA ASP A 218 8.75 32.93 -12.90
C ASP A 218 8.70 33.31 -11.41
N MET A 219 9.81 33.09 -10.70
CA MET A 219 9.93 33.37 -9.27
C MET A 219 10.37 34.80 -8.96
N THR A 220 10.59 35.66 -9.96
CA THR A 220 11.13 37.03 -9.77
C THR A 220 10.38 37.80 -8.69
N ASN A 221 9.05 37.85 -8.75
CA ASN A 221 8.26 38.70 -7.87
C ASN A 221 8.23 38.18 -6.42
N VAL A 222 8.06 36.87 -6.22
CA VAL A 222 8.14 36.25 -4.89
C VAL A 222 9.54 36.40 -4.29
N MET A 223 10.60 36.23 -5.10
CA MET A 223 11.98 36.42 -4.64
C MET A 223 12.26 37.87 -4.26
N ALA A 224 11.79 38.84 -5.06
CA ALA A 224 11.94 40.26 -4.76
C ALA A 224 11.20 40.64 -3.48
N LEU A 225 9.94 40.19 -3.33
CA LEU A 225 9.14 40.41 -2.12
C LEU A 225 9.84 39.86 -0.88
N ARG A 226 10.34 38.62 -0.97
CA ARG A 226 11.09 37.98 0.11
C ARG A 226 12.37 38.74 0.43
N ALA A 227 13.14 39.15 -0.58
CA ALA A 227 14.38 39.89 -0.38
C ALA A 227 14.15 41.22 0.34
N HIS A 228 13.04 41.89 0.04
CA HIS A 228 12.68 43.16 0.65
C HIS A 228 12.18 43.02 2.10
N TYR A 229 11.38 41.99 2.41
CA TYR A 229 10.72 41.87 3.72
C TYR A 229 11.29 40.83 4.68
N LYS A 230 12.24 39.98 4.26
CA LYS A 230 12.73 38.85 5.09
C LYS A 230 13.15 39.25 6.51
N ASP A 231 13.87 40.35 6.67
CA ASP A 231 14.45 40.75 7.97
C ASP A 231 13.38 41.36 8.88
N ALA A 232 12.49 42.18 8.31
CA ALA A 232 11.35 42.72 9.03
C ALA A 232 10.35 41.61 9.44
N PHE A 233 10.14 40.63 8.57
CA PHE A 233 9.30 39.48 8.83
C PHE A 233 9.86 38.62 9.95
N GLU A 234 11.15 38.28 9.90
CA GLU A 234 11.82 37.49 10.95
C GLU A 234 11.80 38.23 12.29
N LYS A 235 12.07 39.54 12.30
CA LYS A 235 11.99 40.36 13.53
C LYS A 235 10.59 40.39 14.13
N LYS A 236 9.54 40.50 13.31
CA LYS A 236 8.15 40.61 13.77
C LYS A 236 7.57 39.26 14.21
N HIS A 237 7.87 38.20 13.47
CA HIS A 237 7.19 36.92 13.64
C HIS A 237 8.07 35.85 14.31
N GLY A 238 9.39 36.03 14.41
CA GLY A 238 10.31 35.02 14.96
C GLY A 238 10.46 33.79 14.05
N ALA A 239 10.19 33.94 12.76
CA ALA A 239 10.32 32.88 11.75
C ALA A 239 10.86 33.46 10.45
N LYS A 240 11.68 32.70 9.74
CA LYS A 240 12.22 33.11 8.44
C LYS A 240 11.11 33.13 7.40
N LEU A 241 11.11 34.15 6.54
CA LEU A 241 10.24 34.18 5.37
C LEU A 241 10.78 33.18 4.33
N GLY A 242 10.21 31.99 4.31
CA GLY A 242 10.49 30.95 3.32
C GLY A 242 9.69 31.13 2.04
N PHE A 243 9.82 30.16 1.13
CA PHE A 243 8.96 30.05 -0.05
C PHE A 243 7.71 29.21 0.23
N MET A 244 7.79 28.27 1.17
CA MET A 244 6.74 27.28 1.40
C MET A 244 5.41 27.90 1.81
N GLY A 245 5.42 29.00 2.56
CA GLY A 245 4.22 29.74 2.91
C GLY A 245 3.50 30.33 1.69
N PHE A 246 4.24 30.85 0.71
CA PHE A 246 3.66 31.32 -0.56
C PHE A 246 3.06 30.17 -1.36
N PHE A 247 3.80 29.07 -1.52
CA PHE A 247 3.31 27.88 -2.22
C PHE A 247 2.09 27.26 -1.56
N THR A 248 2.10 27.16 -0.23
CA THR A 248 0.97 26.65 0.54
C THR A 248 -0.27 27.53 0.33
N LYS A 249 -0.12 28.86 0.38
CA LYS A 249 -1.24 29.78 0.13
C LYS A 249 -1.76 29.73 -1.30
N ALA A 250 -0.87 29.72 -2.29
CA ALA A 250 -1.24 29.57 -3.70
C ALA A 250 -1.99 28.26 -3.96
N VAL A 251 -1.52 27.15 -3.38
CA VAL A 251 -2.19 25.85 -3.48
C VAL A 251 -3.55 25.87 -2.80
N VAL A 252 -3.66 26.39 -1.58
CA VAL A 252 -4.95 26.47 -0.89
C VAL A 252 -5.98 27.28 -1.68
N GLN A 253 -5.57 28.40 -2.28
CA GLN A 253 -6.45 29.19 -3.13
C GLN A 253 -6.88 28.41 -4.37
N ALA A 254 -5.95 27.76 -5.07
CA ALA A 254 -6.28 26.91 -6.21
C ALA A 254 -7.15 25.69 -5.84
N LEU A 255 -7.00 25.13 -4.64
CA LEU A 255 -7.85 24.02 -4.15
C LEU A 255 -9.30 24.48 -3.89
N LYS A 256 -9.51 25.76 -3.53
CA LYS A 256 -10.86 26.34 -3.40
C LYS A 256 -11.53 26.50 -4.75
N ASP A 257 -10.76 26.91 -5.76
CA ASP A 257 -11.24 27.10 -7.13
C ASP A 257 -11.52 25.78 -7.86
N ILE A 258 -10.72 24.73 -7.59
CA ILE A 258 -10.87 23.41 -8.18
C ILE A 258 -11.01 22.34 -7.07
N PRO A 259 -12.21 22.18 -6.47
CA PRO A 259 -12.43 21.29 -5.34
C PRO A 259 -12.11 19.81 -5.60
N ALA A 260 -12.20 19.35 -6.85
CA ALA A 260 -11.85 17.98 -7.25
C ALA A 260 -10.39 17.63 -6.91
N VAL A 261 -9.48 18.61 -6.92
CA VAL A 261 -8.07 18.39 -6.58
C VAL A 261 -7.89 18.10 -5.08
N ASN A 262 -8.83 18.54 -4.24
CA ASN A 262 -8.86 18.28 -2.79
C ASN A 262 -9.83 17.15 -2.42
N ALA A 263 -10.22 16.30 -3.36
CA ALA A 263 -11.10 15.16 -3.11
C ALA A 263 -10.31 13.85 -2.91
N GLU A 264 -11.02 12.78 -2.55
CA GLU A 264 -10.50 11.41 -2.53
C GLU A 264 -11.60 10.39 -2.90
N ILE A 265 -11.19 9.22 -3.37
CA ILE A 265 -12.10 8.09 -3.64
C ILE A 265 -12.20 7.24 -2.38
N ASP A 266 -13.43 6.97 -1.95
CA ASP A 266 -13.74 6.02 -0.88
C ASP A 266 -14.76 4.98 -1.38
N GLY A 267 -14.26 3.79 -1.73
CA GLY A 267 -15.07 2.74 -2.35
C GLY A 267 -15.70 3.19 -3.66
N THR A 268 -17.02 3.41 -3.66
CA THR A 268 -17.79 3.90 -4.81
C THR A 268 -18.07 5.40 -4.75
N ASP A 269 -17.75 6.05 -3.64
CA ASP A 269 -18.05 7.44 -3.37
C ASP A 269 -16.84 8.34 -3.61
N LEU A 270 -17.12 9.61 -3.91
CA LEU A 270 -16.12 10.66 -4.01
C LEU A 270 -16.32 11.65 -2.87
N ILE A 271 -15.30 11.80 -2.02
CA ILE A 271 -15.33 12.67 -0.85
C ILE A 271 -14.62 13.97 -1.19
N TYR A 272 -15.38 15.07 -1.29
CA TYR A 272 -14.82 16.42 -1.43
C TYR A 272 -14.51 17.00 -0.05
N LYS A 273 -13.28 17.49 0.15
CA LYS A 273 -12.85 18.06 1.43
C LYS A 273 -12.90 19.59 1.38
N ASN A 274 -13.69 20.18 2.28
CA ASN A 274 -13.81 21.63 2.46
C ASN A 274 -12.90 22.14 3.59
N TYR A 275 -11.78 21.46 3.81
CA TYR A 275 -10.72 21.83 4.73
C TYR A 275 -9.38 21.53 4.06
N TYR A 276 -8.36 22.31 4.39
CA TYR A 276 -7.11 22.33 3.64
C TYR A 276 -5.95 21.96 4.55
N HIS A 277 -5.67 20.66 4.63
CA HIS A 277 -4.57 20.12 5.43
C HIS A 277 -3.43 19.72 4.49
N ILE A 278 -2.34 20.49 4.52
CA ILE A 278 -1.27 20.33 3.54
C ILE A 278 -0.13 19.51 4.15
N GLY A 279 0.08 18.32 3.59
CA GLY A 279 1.26 17.52 3.85
C GLY A 279 2.50 18.18 3.26
N VAL A 280 3.58 18.28 4.01
CA VAL A 280 4.84 18.85 3.53
C VAL A 280 5.93 17.80 3.66
N ALA A 281 6.45 17.34 2.52
CA ALA A 281 7.47 16.31 2.52
C ALA A 281 8.80 16.85 3.07
N VAL A 282 9.35 16.17 4.08
CA VAL A 282 10.62 16.49 4.73
C VAL A 282 11.57 15.31 4.59
N GLY A 283 12.72 15.55 3.94
CA GLY A 283 13.80 14.57 3.86
C GLY A 283 14.60 14.49 5.16
N THR A 284 14.90 13.28 5.60
CA THR A 284 15.74 12.96 6.76
C THR A 284 16.72 11.85 6.40
N ASP A 285 17.73 11.62 7.22
CA ASP A 285 18.70 10.52 7.01
C ASP A 285 18.03 9.13 7.07
N LYS A 286 16.89 9.02 7.74
CA LYS A 286 16.08 7.79 7.83
C LYS A 286 15.11 7.61 6.66
N GLY A 287 14.97 8.62 5.80
CA GLY A 287 14.06 8.63 4.66
C GLY A 287 13.13 9.85 4.64
N LEU A 288 12.04 9.72 3.90
CA LEU A 288 11.06 10.78 3.70
C LEU A 288 9.90 10.63 4.70
N VAL A 289 9.52 11.73 5.35
CA VAL A 289 8.32 11.82 6.18
C VAL A 289 7.46 12.99 5.71
N VAL A 290 6.15 12.91 5.92
CA VAL A 290 5.20 13.92 5.43
C VAL A 290 4.31 14.40 6.58
N PRO A 291 4.82 15.28 7.45
CA PRO A 291 3.99 15.96 8.44
C PRO A 291 2.95 16.87 7.78
N VAL A 292 1.83 17.09 8.47
CA VAL A 292 0.64 17.78 7.97
C VAL A 292 0.46 19.11 8.69
N VAL A 293 0.50 20.20 7.94
CA VAL A 293 0.08 21.51 8.41
C VAL A 293 -1.44 21.60 8.25
N ARG A 294 -2.17 21.61 9.38
CA ARG A 294 -3.63 21.66 9.41
C ARG A 294 -4.16 23.07 9.16
N ASP A 295 -5.38 23.18 8.65
CA ASP A 295 -6.13 24.43 8.49
C ASP A 295 -5.34 25.56 7.80
N CYS A 296 -4.66 25.23 6.69
CA CYS A 296 -3.78 26.16 5.99
C CYS A 296 -4.51 27.37 5.39
N ASP A 297 -5.81 27.28 5.19
CA ASP A 297 -6.67 28.39 4.77
C ASP A 297 -6.81 29.46 5.87
N HIS A 298 -6.86 29.06 7.13
CA HIS A 298 -6.98 29.97 8.28
C HIS A 298 -5.63 30.50 8.80
N LYS A 299 -4.52 29.83 8.49
CA LYS A 299 -3.18 30.21 8.97
C LYS A 299 -2.59 31.39 8.20
N SER A 300 -1.80 32.24 8.85
CA SER A 300 -0.96 33.21 8.12
C SER A 300 0.24 32.54 7.46
N ILE A 301 0.92 33.21 6.52
CA ILE A 301 2.23 32.76 5.99
C ILE A 301 3.20 32.50 7.15
N SER A 302 3.20 33.35 8.18
CA SER A 302 4.09 33.18 9.33
C SER A 302 3.78 31.93 10.16
N ASP A 303 2.52 31.56 10.31
CA ASP A 303 2.14 30.35 11.05
C ASP A 303 2.48 29.08 10.26
N ILE A 304 2.34 29.13 8.93
CA ILE A 304 2.75 28.04 8.04
C ILE A 304 4.27 27.85 8.11
N GLU A 305 5.05 28.92 7.95
CA GLU A 305 6.51 28.85 8.01
C GLU A 305 7.01 28.35 9.38
N LYS A 306 6.39 28.78 10.49
CA LYS A 306 6.69 28.26 11.83
C LYS A 306 6.40 26.77 11.94
N SER A 307 5.24 26.32 11.45
CA SER A 307 4.84 24.91 11.51
C SER A 307 5.80 24.04 10.72
N ILE A 308 6.17 24.47 9.51
CA ILE A 308 7.12 23.74 8.65
C ILE A 308 8.52 23.72 9.26
N ALA A 309 8.97 24.83 9.85
CA ALA A 309 10.28 24.89 10.52
C ALA A 309 10.34 23.96 11.74
N ASP A 310 9.29 23.92 12.56
CA ASP A 310 9.18 22.99 13.70
C ASP A 310 9.20 21.54 13.24
N PHE A 311 8.33 21.19 12.30
CA PHE A 311 8.29 19.84 11.73
C PHE A 311 9.62 19.44 11.09
N GLY A 312 10.29 20.35 10.38
CA GLY A 312 11.60 20.11 9.81
C GLY A 312 12.66 19.77 10.85
N ARG A 313 12.66 20.46 12.00
CA ARG A 313 13.54 20.14 13.14
C ARG A 313 13.18 18.78 13.74
N ARG A 314 11.92 18.59 14.13
CA ARG A 314 11.46 17.35 14.77
C ARG A 314 11.57 16.12 13.87
N ALA A 315 11.45 16.27 12.56
CA ALA A 315 11.68 15.20 11.59
C ALA A 315 13.12 14.70 11.65
N ARG A 316 14.10 15.63 11.63
CA ARG A 316 15.52 15.29 11.75
C ARG A 316 15.82 14.61 13.09
N ASP A 317 15.19 15.08 14.16
CA ASP A 317 15.37 14.54 15.51
C ASP A 317 14.58 13.23 15.75
N GLY A 318 13.75 12.80 14.80
CA GLY A 318 12.91 11.61 14.94
C GLY A 318 11.77 11.73 15.95
N GLN A 319 11.29 12.95 16.19
CA GLN A 319 10.30 13.31 17.21
C GLN A 319 8.90 13.62 16.65
N LEU A 320 8.66 13.36 15.35
CA LEU A 320 7.32 13.47 14.78
C LEU A 320 6.41 12.36 15.29
N LYS A 321 5.19 12.73 15.63
CA LYS A 321 4.15 11.79 16.05
C LYS A 321 3.35 11.31 14.83
N ILE A 322 2.66 10.18 14.97
CA ILE A 322 1.92 9.54 13.88
C ILE A 322 0.70 10.37 13.44
N ASP A 323 -0.01 10.96 14.40
CA ASP A 323 -1.17 11.84 14.18
C ASP A 323 -0.82 13.11 13.39
N GLU A 324 0.44 13.55 13.47
CA GLU A 324 0.97 14.67 12.71
C GLU A 324 1.30 14.30 11.26
N MET A 325 1.36 13.01 10.92
CA MET A 325 1.64 12.52 9.56
C MET A 325 0.39 11.97 8.86
N GLN A 326 -0.80 12.16 9.46
CA GLN A 326 -2.07 11.64 8.98
C GLN A 326 -3.10 12.75 8.71
N GLY A 327 -4.03 12.45 7.80
CA GLY A 327 -5.16 13.34 7.49
C GLY A 327 -4.81 14.54 6.61
N GLY A 328 -3.68 14.53 5.91
CA GLY A 328 -3.42 15.50 4.84
C GLY A 328 -4.38 15.29 3.67
N THR A 329 -4.84 16.38 3.05
CA THR A 329 -5.73 16.37 1.88
C THR A 329 -4.99 16.60 0.57
N PHE A 330 -3.83 17.26 0.64
CA PHE A 330 -2.94 17.50 -0.49
C PHE A 330 -1.49 17.51 -0.01
N THR A 331 -0.52 17.19 -0.87
CA THR A 331 0.91 17.17 -0.50
C THR A 331 1.74 18.14 -1.32
N LEU A 332 2.67 18.84 -0.66
CA LEU A 332 3.78 19.56 -1.27
C LEU A 332 5.07 18.76 -1.08
N THR A 333 5.84 18.61 -2.16
CA THR A 333 7.17 18.00 -2.10
C THR A 333 8.18 18.86 -2.86
N ASN A 334 9.36 19.09 -2.29
CA ASN A 334 10.37 19.97 -2.87
C ASN A 334 11.66 19.19 -3.15
N GLY A 335 11.79 18.68 -4.39
CA GLY A 335 13.01 18.06 -4.88
C GLY A 335 14.09 19.07 -5.29
N GLY A 336 13.72 20.34 -5.41
CA GLY A 336 14.63 21.42 -5.81
C GLY A 336 15.78 21.65 -4.83
N ILE A 337 15.59 21.32 -3.55
CA ILE A 337 16.66 21.38 -2.54
C ILE A 337 17.82 20.42 -2.85
N TYR A 338 17.56 19.34 -3.60
CA TYR A 338 18.55 18.37 -4.07
C TYR A 338 19.02 18.64 -5.49
N GLY A 339 18.61 19.77 -6.07
CA GLY A 339 18.96 20.16 -7.44
C GLY A 339 18.12 19.50 -8.54
N SER A 340 17.03 18.80 -8.20
CA SER A 340 16.13 18.21 -9.19
C SER A 340 15.49 19.29 -10.05
N LEU A 341 15.58 19.14 -11.38
CA LEU A 341 14.99 20.06 -12.35
C LEU A 341 13.55 19.70 -12.69
N MET A 342 13.23 18.41 -12.74
CA MET A 342 11.90 17.91 -13.09
C MET A 342 11.76 16.46 -12.61
N SER A 343 10.61 16.13 -12.05
CA SER A 343 10.27 14.79 -11.55
C SER A 343 8.77 14.62 -11.44
N THR A 344 8.31 13.37 -11.45
CA THR A 344 6.89 13.00 -11.31
C THR A 344 6.66 12.43 -9.90
N PRO A 345 6.16 13.25 -8.94
CA PRO A 345 5.92 12.77 -7.60
C PRO A 345 4.83 11.68 -7.58
N ILE A 346 4.97 10.68 -6.70
CA ILE A 346 3.94 9.65 -6.46
C ILE A 346 2.94 10.19 -5.43
N LEU A 347 1.64 9.98 -5.66
CA LEU A 347 0.57 10.39 -4.75
C LEU A 347 0.77 9.80 -3.34
N ASN A 348 0.41 10.57 -2.32
CA ASN A 348 0.31 10.09 -0.95
C ASN A 348 -1.14 9.66 -0.68
N ALA A 349 -1.47 8.39 -0.96
CA ALA A 349 -2.84 7.90 -0.79
C ALA A 349 -3.37 8.13 0.64
N PRO A 350 -4.67 8.45 0.79
CA PRO A 350 -5.72 8.49 -0.24
C PRO A 350 -5.83 9.80 -1.07
N GLN A 351 -4.88 10.73 -0.95
CA GLN A 351 -4.97 12.04 -1.61
C GLN A 351 -4.97 11.94 -3.14
N SER A 352 -5.79 12.77 -3.79
CA SER A 352 -5.88 12.83 -5.25
C SER A 352 -4.84 13.74 -5.92
N GLY A 353 -4.04 14.51 -5.17
CA GLY A 353 -3.07 15.44 -5.74
C GLY A 353 -1.80 15.65 -4.91
N ILE A 354 -0.69 15.87 -5.60
CA ILE A 354 0.61 16.25 -5.03
C ILE A 354 1.35 17.22 -5.96
N LEU A 355 1.86 18.32 -5.40
CA LEU A 355 2.65 19.31 -6.13
C LEU A 355 4.15 19.11 -5.85
N GLY A 356 4.89 18.83 -6.91
CA GLY A 356 6.35 18.78 -6.95
C GLY A 356 6.95 20.14 -7.30
N MET A 357 7.77 20.67 -6.40
CA MET A 357 8.57 21.88 -6.56
C MET A 357 10.01 21.50 -6.89
N HIS A 358 10.59 22.18 -7.88
CA HIS A 358 11.93 21.88 -8.40
C HIS A 358 12.91 23.03 -8.18
N LYS A 359 14.14 22.85 -8.63
CA LYS A 359 15.21 23.84 -8.48
C LYS A 359 14.82 25.15 -9.15
N ILE A 360 15.00 26.26 -8.43
CA ILE A 360 15.00 27.60 -9.03
C ILE A 360 16.35 27.79 -9.72
N GLN A 361 16.33 28.15 -11.00
CA GLN A 361 17.55 28.47 -11.74
C GLN A 361 17.33 29.61 -12.72
N GLU A 362 18.38 30.39 -12.93
CA GLU A 362 18.38 31.46 -13.92
C GLU A 362 18.24 30.88 -15.33
N ARG A 363 17.28 31.40 -16.11
CA ARG A 363 17.05 31.05 -17.51
C ARG A 363 16.84 32.31 -18.34
N PRO A 364 17.30 32.32 -19.61
CA PRO A 364 16.95 33.39 -20.54
C PRO A 364 15.49 33.26 -20.97
N MET A 365 14.66 34.25 -20.63
CA MET A 365 13.24 34.30 -20.94
C MET A 365 12.93 35.52 -21.80
N VAL A 366 11.96 35.41 -22.72
CA VAL A 366 11.51 36.55 -23.51
C VAL A 366 10.41 37.29 -22.75
N VAL A 367 10.68 38.50 -22.29
CA VAL A 367 9.74 39.37 -21.55
C VAL A 367 9.59 40.68 -22.31
N GLY A 368 8.37 41.02 -22.73
CA GLY A 368 8.12 42.25 -23.50
C GLY A 368 8.96 42.38 -24.78
N GLY A 369 9.29 41.25 -25.42
CA GLY A 369 10.11 41.20 -26.63
C GLY A 369 11.64 41.29 -26.39
N LYS A 370 12.11 41.31 -25.13
CA LYS A 370 13.53 41.31 -24.77
C LYS A 370 13.91 40.01 -24.08
N ILE A 371 15.15 39.56 -24.29
CA ILE A 371 15.71 38.45 -23.51
C ILE A 371 16.13 39.01 -22.15
N GLU A 372 15.55 38.46 -21.09
CA GLU A 372 15.87 38.79 -19.70
C GLU A 372 16.24 37.52 -18.94
N VAL A 373 17.14 37.65 -17.96
CA VAL A 373 17.48 36.55 -17.06
C VAL A 373 16.41 36.48 -15.97
N ARG A 374 15.69 35.35 -15.89
CA ARG A 374 14.63 35.14 -14.90
C ARG A 374 14.90 33.90 -14.04
N PRO A 375 14.64 33.94 -12.72
CA PRO A 375 14.73 32.78 -11.86
C PRO A 375 13.48 31.91 -12.07
N MET A 376 13.64 30.84 -12.84
CA MET A 376 12.53 29.96 -13.22
C MET A 376 12.53 28.68 -12.38
N MET A 377 11.34 28.18 -12.06
CA MET A 377 11.13 26.88 -11.43
C MET A 377 10.16 26.03 -12.27
N TYR A 378 10.38 24.72 -12.33
CA TYR A 378 9.37 23.77 -12.80
C TYR A 378 8.45 23.32 -11.66
N LEU A 379 7.16 23.31 -11.93
CA LEU A 379 6.13 22.72 -11.08
C LEU A 379 5.55 21.49 -11.76
N ALA A 380 5.39 20.41 -11.00
CA ALA A 380 4.79 19.17 -11.47
C ALA A 380 3.59 18.82 -10.59
N LEU A 381 2.39 18.79 -11.17
CA LEU A 381 1.21 18.27 -10.47
C LEU A 381 1.01 16.83 -10.90
N SER A 382 1.21 15.89 -9.97
CA SER A 382 0.70 14.52 -10.15
C SER A 382 -0.68 14.41 -9.53
N TYR A 383 -1.59 13.73 -10.23
CA TYR A 383 -2.99 13.65 -9.86
C TYR A 383 -3.61 12.30 -10.23
N ASP A 384 -4.66 11.90 -9.53
CA ASP A 384 -5.45 10.71 -9.86
C ASP A 384 -6.51 11.06 -10.92
N HIS A 385 -6.32 10.59 -12.15
CA HIS A 385 -7.21 10.86 -13.28
C HIS A 385 -8.58 10.17 -13.17
N ARG A 386 -8.80 9.36 -12.12
CA ARG A 386 -10.15 8.89 -11.77
C ARG A 386 -11.00 9.98 -11.11
N VAL A 387 -10.35 11.01 -10.55
CA VAL A 387 -10.99 12.11 -9.81
C VAL A 387 -10.89 13.44 -10.56
N ILE A 388 -9.71 13.71 -11.13
CA ILE A 388 -9.36 15.01 -11.69
C ILE A 388 -9.18 14.86 -13.19
N ASP A 389 -9.95 15.62 -13.97
CA ASP A 389 -9.80 15.66 -15.42
C ASP A 389 -8.63 16.54 -15.85
N GLY A 390 -8.11 16.34 -17.06
CA GLY A 390 -6.98 17.10 -17.61
C GLY A 390 -7.20 18.63 -17.60
N LYS A 391 -8.42 19.11 -17.83
CA LYS A 391 -8.76 20.54 -17.75
C LYS A 391 -8.58 21.07 -16.33
N GLU A 392 -9.04 20.33 -15.33
CA GLU A 392 -8.98 20.71 -13.92
C GLU A 392 -7.53 20.72 -13.43
N ALA A 393 -6.75 19.69 -13.77
CA ALA A 393 -5.34 19.60 -13.43
C ALA A 393 -4.52 20.76 -14.01
N VAL A 394 -4.70 21.09 -15.30
CA VAL A 394 -4.02 22.22 -15.95
C VAL A 394 -4.48 23.54 -15.35
N THR A 395 -5.78 23.73 -15.14
CA THR A 395 -6.32 24.97 -14.55
C THR A 395 -5.75 25.19 -13.15
N PHE A 396 -5.75 24.15 -12.30
CA PHE A 396 -5.15 24.20 -10.97
C PHE A 396 -3.68 24.64 -11.00
N LEU A 397 -2.87 23.99 -11.85
CA LEU A 397 -1.45 24.30 -11.90
C LEU A 397 -1.18 25.71 -12.44
N VAL A 398 -2.02 26.19 -13.38
CA VAL A 398 -1.98 27.57 -13.86
C VAL A 398 -2.37 28.56 -12.76
N ARG A 399 -3.39 28.29 -11.93
CA ARG A 399 -3.75 29.16 -10.79
C ARG A 399 -2.62 29.27 -9.77
N VAL A 400 -1.96 28.16 -9.47
CA VAL A 400 -0.77 28.17 -8.60
C VAL A 400 0.34 29.02 -9.21
N LYS A 401 0.65 28.83 -10.50
CA LYS A 401 1.63 29.65 -11.24
C LYS A 401 1.28 31.14 -11.18
N GLU A 402 0.05 31.49 -11.52
CA GLU A 402 -0.46 32.86 -11.54
C GLU A 402 -0.35 33.58 -10.20
N SER A 403 -0.60 32.85 -9.10
CA SER A 403 -0.48 33.38 -7.74
C SER A 403 0.97 33.57 -7.29
N LEU A 404 1.89 32.77 -7.81
CA LEU A 404 3.31 32.87 -7.51
C LEU A 404 4.01 33.91 -8.38
N GLU A 405 3.58 34.08 -9.62
CA GLU A 405 4.09 35.14 -10.51
C GLU A 405 3.58 36.52 -10.08
N ASP A 406 2.39 36.61 -9.48
CA ASP A 406 1.87 37.83 -8.87
C ASP A 406 1.41 37.59 -7.42
N PRO A 407 2.32 37.65 -6.43
CA PRO A 407 1.97 37.38 -5.03
C PRO A 407 1.01 38.40 -4.42
N ALA A 408 0.71 39.52 -5.08
CA ALA A 408 -0.35 40.43 -4.61
C ALA A 408 -1.74 39.77 -4.67
N ARG A 409 -1.95 38.82 -5.60
CA ARG A 409 -3.19 38.04 -5.70
C ARG A 409 -3.52 37.27 -4.43
N LEU A 410 -2.49 36.74 -3.75
CA LEU A 410 -2.64 36.02 -2.48
C LEU A 410 -3.21 36.90 -1.36
N VAL A 411 -2.98 38.21 -1.41
CA VAL A 411 -3.49 39.17 -0.43
C VAL A 411 -4.89 39.65 -0.79
N LEU A 412 -5.18 39.74 -2.09
CA LEU A 412 -6.45 40.25 -2.62
C LEU A 412 -7.51 39.16 -2.81
N ASP A 413 -7.15 37.88 -2.60
CA ASP A 413 -8.02 36.72 -2.82
C ASP A 413 -8.54 36.66 -4.28
N LEU A 414 -7.62 36.85 -5.24
CA LEU A 414 -7.88 36.97 -6.69
C LEU A 414 -7.44 35.76 -7.51
#